data_AF-A0A3S3Q6A6-F1
#
_entry.id   AF-A0A3S3Q6A6-F1
#
_cell.length_a   1.000
_cell.length_b   1.000
_cell.length_c   1.000
_cell.angle_alpha   90.00
_cell.angle_beta   90.00
_cell.angle_gamma   90.00
#
_symmetry.space_group_name_H-M   'P 1'
#
loop_
_entity.id
_entity.type
_entity.pdbx_description
1 polymer ?
#
loop_
_entity_poly.entity_id
_entity_poly.type
_entity_poly.pdbx_seq_one_letter_code
_entity_poly.pdbx_strand_id
1 'polypeptide(L)'
;MEAVKNLLKPKPNPQQQLRDWQRRLRQECRHIERQIRDVQREEKNVQKAIRDSAKRNDMVSAKALAKELVRSRRAVERLYENKAQLNSISMHLGESVATARTVGHLSKSAEVMKLVNNLMKAPEVAATMQEFSKEMTKVTDFSLNLAYL
;
A
#
# COMPACT_ATOMS: atom_id res chain seq x y z
N MET A 1 8.69 -11.96 32.27
CA MET A 1 7.34 -12.53 31.99
C MET A 1 6.87 -12.39 30.54
N GLU A 2 7.33 -11.39 29.77
CA GLU A 2 7.04 -11.24 28.33
C GLU A 2 7.51 -12.44 27.47
N ALA A 3 8.72 -12.96 27.71
CA ALA A 3 9.30 -14.06 26.93
C ALA A 3 8.50 -15.38 27.04
N VAL A 4 7.96 -15.68 28.22
CA VAL A 4 7.13 -16.88 28.46
C VAL A 4 5.75 -16.72 27.83
N LYS A 5 5.22 -15.49 27.79
CA LYS A 5 3.94 -15.17 27.16
C LYS A 5 4.00 -15.26 25.62
N ASN A 6 5.16 -15.03 25.03
CA ASN A 6 5.40 -15.24 23.59
C ASN A 6 5.67 -16.71 23.24
N LEU A 7 6.12 -17.53 24.19
CA LEU A 7 6.34 -18.98 24.01
C LEU A 7 5.02 -19.78 23.95
N LEU A 8 3.95 -19.25 24.56
CA LEU A 8 2.64 -19.91 24.69
C LEU A 8 1.56 -19.40 23.72
N LYS A 9 1.90 -18.48 22.81
CA LYS A 9 0.96 -18.09 21.74
C LYS A 9 0.93 -19.20 20.70
N PRO A 10 -0.24 -19.81 20.39
CA PRO A 10 -0.33 -20.75 19.29
C PRO A 10 0.20 -20.08 18.02
N LYS A 11 1.08 -20.78 17.28
CA LYS A 11 1.69 -20.27 16.05
C LYS A 11 0.58 -19.67 15.17
N PRO A 12 0.74 -18.44 14.67
CA PRO A 12 -0.29 -17.80 13.86
C PRO A 12 -0.60 -18.70 12.67
N ASN A 13 -1.88 -19.07 12.53
CA ASN A 13 -2.34 -19.85 11.39
C ASN A 13 -1.99 -19.06 10.11
N PRO A 14 -1.22 -19.62 9.16
CA PRO A 14 -0.86 -18.93 7.92
C PRO A 14 -2.08 -18.34 7.20
N GLN A 15 -3.22 -19.05 7.22
CA GLN A 15 -4.46 -18.56 6.61
C GLN A 15 -5.03 -17.32 7.31
N GLN A 16 -4.90 -17.24 8.64
CA GLN A 16 -5.33 -16.08 9.41
C GLN A 16 -4.43 -14.88 9.11
N GLN A 17 -3.11 -15.11 9.06
CA GLN A 17 -2.15 -14.06 8.75
C GLN A 17 -2.35 -13.48 7.33
N LEU A 18 -2.62 -14.32 6.34
CA LEU A 18 -2.98 -13.86 4.99
C LEU A 18 -4.25 -13.02 4.98
N ARG A 19 -5.28 -13.41 5.74
CA ARG A 19 -6.52 -12.62 5.84
C ARG A 19 -6.27 -11.28 6.51
N ASP A 20 -5.42 -11.23 7.53
CA ASP A 20 -5.07 -9.99 8.23
C ASP A 20 -4.27 -9.05 7.33
N TRP A 21 -3.31 -9.58 6.56
CA TRP A 21 -2.63 -8.85 5.50
C TRP A 21 -3.58 -8.28 4.46
N GLN A 22 -4.51 -9.09 3.93
CA GLN A 22 -5.54 -8.60 3.00
C GLN A 22 -6.44 -7.52 3.61
N ARG A 23 -6.73 -7.58 4.92
CA ARG A 23 -7.49 -6.53 5.62
C ARG A 23 -6.69 -5.23 5.69
N ARG A 24 -5.42 -5.29 6.06
CA ARG A 24 -4.50 -4.14 6.11
C ARG A 24 -4.36 -3.48 4.73
N LEU A 25 -4.09 -4.26 3.68
CA LEU A 25 -3.99 -3.75 2.30
C LEU A 25 -5.27 -3.01 1.86
N ARG A 26 -6.46 -3.57 2.16
CA ARG A 26 -7.73 -2.90 1.87
C ARG A 26 -7.92 -1.60 2.65
N GLN A 27 -7.39 -1.52 3.87
CA GLN A 27 -7.42 -0.28 4.65
C GLN A 27 -6.53 0.79 4.04
N GLU A 28 -5.33 0.43 3.58
CA GLU A 28 -4.43 1.33 2.85
C GLU A 28 -5.07 1.82 1.54
N CYS A 29 -5.71 0.94 0.77
CA CYS A 29 -6.45 1.36 -0.44
C CYS A 29 -7.51 2.44 -0.12
N ARG A 30 -8.26 2.27 0.99
CA ARG A 30 -9.24 3.28 1.42
C ARG A 30 -8.60 4.58 1.90
N HIS A 31 -7.39 4.52 2.48
CA HIS A 31 -6.64 5.71 2.86
C HIS A 31 -6.21 6.51 1.62
N ILE A 32 -5.64 5.82 0.63
CA ILE A 32 -5.27 6.42 -0.66
C ILE A 32 -6.49 7.03 -1.37
N GLU A 33 -7.64 6.35 -1.38
CA GLU A 33 -8.86 6.91 -1.97
C GLU A 33 -9.36 8.18 -1.28
N ARG A 34 -9.14 8.33 0.04
CA ARG A 34 -9.43 9.58 0.74
C ARG A 34 -8.44 10.67 0.32
N GLN A 35 -7.14 10.38 0.31
CA GLN A 35 -6.10 11.32 -0.12
C GLN A 35 -6.35 11.82 -1.55
N ILE A 36 -6.68 10.92 -2.49
CA ILE A 36 -7.03 11.29 -3.88
C ILE A 36 -8.19 12.29 -3.89
N ARG A 37 -9.27 12.01 -3.15
CA ARG A 37 -10.43 12.92 -3.08
C ARG A 37 -10.08 14.27 -2.47
N ASP A 38 -9.23 14.28 -1.46
CA ASP A 38 -8.79 15.52 -0.81
C ASP A 38 -7.94 16.37 -1.75
N VAL A 39 -6.98 15.77 -2.45
CA VAL A 39 -6.14 16.46 -3.44
C VAL A 39 -7.00 16.97 -4.60
N GLN A 40 -7.89 16.15 -5.16
CA GLN A 40 -8.79 16.57 -6.26
C GLN A 40 -9.75 17.70 -5.86
N ARG A 41 -10.20 17.74 -4.60
CA ARG A 41 -10.99 18.86 -4.08
C ARG A 41 -10.15 20.13 -4.07
N GLU A 42 -8.92 20.04 -3.59
CA GLU A 42 -8.01 21.20 -3.55
C GLU A 42 -7.62 21.67 -4.96
N GLU A 43 -7.43 20.76 -5.92
CA GLU A 43 -7.20 21.12 -7.32
C GLU A 43 -8.32 22.01 -7.89
N LYS A 44 -9.58 21.80 -7.50
CA LYS A 44 -10.70 22.68 -7.93
C LYS A 44 -10.57 24.08 -7.34
N ASN A 45 -10.11 24.20 -6.10
CA ASN A 45 -9.85 25.48 -5.45
C ASN A 45 -8.71 26.21 -6.17
N VAL A 46 -7.61 25.52 -6.46
CA VAL A 46 -6.46 26.08 -7.21
C VAL A 46 -6.90 26.52 -8.61
N GLN A 47 -7.72 25.74 -9.32
CA GLN A 47 -8.27 26.14 -10.63
C GLN A 47 -9.11 27.41 -10.57
N LYS A 48 -9.85 27.64 -9.47
CA LYS A 48 -10.56 28.90 -9.25
C LYS A 48 -9.58 30.05 -8.99
N ALA A 49 -8.59 29.83 -8.12
CA ALA A 49 -7.57 30.83 -7.80
C ALA A 49 -6.72 31.26 -9.01
N ILE A 50 -6.42 30.33 -9.94
CA ILE A 50 -5.75 30.64 -11.21
C ILE A 50 -6.61 31.61 -12.04
N ARG A 51 -7.91 31.31 -12.19
CA ARG A 51 -8.85 32.16 -12.95
C ARG A 51 -8.99 33.54 -12.32
N ASP A 52 -9.09 33.62 -11.01
CA ASP A 52 -9.24 34.88 -10.28
C ASP A 52 -7.96 35.74 -10.37
N SER A 53 -6.78 35.12 -10.30
CA SER A 53 -5.50 35.81 -10.47
C SER A 53 -5.33 36.34 -11.90
N ALA A 54 -5.68 35.53 -12.90
CA ALA A 54 -5.65 35.94 -14.30
C ALA A 54 -6.59 37.12 -14.60
N LYS A 55 -7.81 37.12 -14.03
CA LYS A 55 -8.77 38.24 -14.15
C LYS A 55 -8.24 39.55 -13.59
N ARG A 56 -7.43 39.49 -12.53
CA ARG A 56 -6.77 40.67 -11.93
C ARG A 56 -5.46 41.04 -12.64
N ASN A 57 -5.15 40.41 -13.77
CA ASN A 57 -3.90 40.57 -14.50
C ASN A 57 -2.63 40.21 -13.69
N ASP A 58 -2.79 39.44 -12.60
CA ASP A 58 -1.67 38.91 -11.81
C ASP A 58 -1.18 37.59 -12.42
N MET A 59 -0.42 37.73 -13.51
CA MET A 59 0.10 36.60 -14.26
C MET A 59 1.23 35.86 -13.54
N VAL A 60 1.90 36.48 -12.56
CA VAL A 60 2.95 35.84 -11.76
C VAL A 60 2.30 34.79 -10.85
N SER A 61 1.28 35.18 -10.09
CA SER A 61 0.53 34.26 -9.23
C SER A 61 -0.19 33.18 -10.04
N ALA A 62 -0.82 33.56 -11.17
CA ALA A 62 -1.49 32.59 -12.04
C ALA A 62 -0.53 31.49 -12.54
N LYS A 63 0.70 31.86 -12.96
CA LYS A 63 1.72 30.89 -13.39
C LYS A 63 2.22 30.01 -12.25
N ALA A 64 2.41 30.57 -11.06
CA ALA A 64 2.84 29.80 -9.88
C ALA A 64 1.79 28.75 -9.51
N LEU A 65 0.51 29.15 -9.42
CA LEU A 65 -0.60 28.25 -9.12
C LEU A 65 -0.80 27.18 -10.21
N ALA A 66 -0.59 27.52 -11.48
CA ALA A 66 -0.66 26.54 -12.57
C ALA A 66 0.41 25.45 -12.47
N LYS A 67 1.64 25.81 -12.06
CA LYS A 67 2.70 24.83 -11.80
C LYS A 67 2.31 23.90 -10.65
N GLU A 68 1.71 24.45 -9.60
CA GLU A 68 1.26 23.65 -8.45
C GLU A 68 0.14 22.69 -8.85
N LEU A 69 -0.83 23.13 -9.68
CA LEU A 69 -1.86 22.25 -10.20
C LEU A 69 -1.30 21.06 -10.99
N VAL A 70 -0.24 21.25 -11.78
CA VAL A 70 0.42 20.14 -12.49
C VAL A 70 1.09 19.17 -11.51
N ARG A 71 1.70 19.68 -10.43
CA ARG A 71 2.29 18.83 -9.38
C ARG A 71 1.24 18.02 -8.65
N SER A 72 0.11 18.63 -8.28
CA SER A 72 -1.02 17.92 -7.67
C SER A 72 -1.54 16.79 -8.55
N ARG A 73 -1.69 17.03 -9.85
CA ARG A 73 -2.13 16.00 -10.80
C ARG A 73 -1.18 14.81 -10.85
N ARG A 74 0.14 15.06 -10.87
CA ARG A 74 1.16 14.00 -10.79
C ARG A 74 1.15 13.27 -9.45
N ALA A 75 0.79 13.94 -8.35
CA ALA A 75 0.60 13.27 -7.07
C ALA A 75 -0.62 12.33 -7.11
N VAL A 76 -1.75 12.77 -7.68
CA VAL A 76 -2.94 11.93 -7.86
C VAL A 76 -2.64 10.70 -8.72
N GLU A 77 -1.89 10.86 -9.82
CA GLU A 77 -1.47 9.75 -10.69
C GLU A 77 -0.67 8.70 -9.92
N ARG A 78 0.35 9.12 -9.17
CA ARG A 78 1.14 8.21 -8.31
C ARG A 78 0.29 7.51 -7.25
N LEU A 79 -0.69 8.20 -6.67
CA LEU A 79 -1.62 7.58 -5.71
C LEU A 79 -2.48 6.48 -6.37
N TYR A 80 -2.93 6.68 -7.61
CA TYR A 80 -3.63 5.63 -8.37
C TYR A 80 -2.72 4.44 -8.68
N GLU A 81 -1.47 4.67 -9.08
CA GLU A 81 -0.48 3.61 -9.28
C GLU A 81 -0.25 2.79 -8.01
N ASN A 82 -0.05 3.48 -6.87
CA ASN A 82 0.13 2.82 -5.56
C ASN A 82 -1.08 1.94 -5.21
N LYS A 83 -2.30 2.46 -5.43
CA LYS A 83 -3.54 1.69 -5.22
C LYS A 83 -3.58 0.45 -6.11
N ALA A 84 -3.21 0.56 -7.38
CA ALA A 84 -3.17 -0.58 -8.29
C ALA A 84 -2.20 -1.66 -7.80
N GLN A 85 -0.99 -1.26 -7.37
CA GLN A 85 -0.01 -2.18 -6.82
C GLN A 85 -0.48 -2.89 -5.53
N LEU A 86 -1.15 -2.16 -4.61
CA LEU A 86 -1.76 -2.75 -3.41
C LEU A 86 -2.83 -3.79 -3.76
N ASN A 87 -3.67 -3.51 -4.77
CA ASN A 87 -4.68 -4.44 -5.25
C ASN A 87 -4.04 -5.70 -5.84
N SER A 88 -2.97 -5.56 -6.64
CA SER A 88 -2.22 -6.70 -7.17
C SER A 88 -1.66 -7.59 -6.06
N ILE A 89 -1.07 -6.99 -5.01
CA ILE A 89 -0.62 -7.76 -3.84
C ILE A 89 -1.79 -8.50 -3.18
N SER A 90 -2.93 -7.81 -2.97
CA SER A 90 -4.11 -8.42 -2.36
C SER A 90 -4.66 -9.60 -3.16
N MET A 91 -4.60 -9.54 -4.50
CA MET A 91 -4.99 -10.63 -5.40
C MET A 91 -4.06 -11.84 -5.25
N HIS A 92 -2.74 -11.64 -5.34
CA HIS A 92 -1.77 -12.72 -5.15
C HIS A 92 -1.86 -13.37 -3.76
N LEU A 93 -2.14 -12.59 -2.73
CA LEU A 93 -2.44 -13.14 -1.41
C LEU A 93 -3.71 -14.00 -1.43
N GLY A 94 -4.74 -13.59 -2.15
CA GLY A 94 -5.98 -14.37 -2.30
C GLY A 94 -5.74 -15.72 -2.96
N GLU A 95 -4.94 -15.74 -4.03
CA GLU A 95 -4.47 -16.98 -4.68
C GLU A 95 -3.70 -17.86 -3.69
N SER A 96 -2.79 -17.26 -2.92
CA SER A 96 -1.99 -17.97 -1.92
C SER A 96 -2.84 -18.58 -0.79
N VAL A 97 -3.96 -17.95 -0.39
CA VAL A 97 -4.92 -18.57 0.57
C VAL A 97 -5.55 -19.82 -0.03
N ALA A 98 -5.93 -19.79 -1.31
CA ALA A 98 -6.55 -20.94 -1.97
C ALA A 98 -5.55 -22.10 -2.07
N THR A 99 -4.30 -21.83 -2.45
CA THR A 99 -3.22 -22.84 -2.51
C THR A 99 -2.84 -23.35 -1.12
N ALA A 100 -2.77 -22.51 -0.09
CA ALA A 100 -2.43 -22.96 1.26
C ALA A 100 -3.45 -23.95 1.84
N ARG A 101 -4.72 -23.91 1.39
CA ARG A 101 -5.74 -24.91 1.78
C ARG A 101 -5.49 -26.28 1.16
N THR A 102 -4.86 -26.33 -0.01
CA THR A 102 -4.67 -27.58 -0.76
C THR A 102 -3.28 -28.18 -0.55
N VAL A 103 -2.24 -27.35 -0.45
CA VAL A 103 -0.84 -27.81 -0.42
C VAL A 103 -0.15 -27.60 0.95
N GLY A 104 -0.82 -26.94 1.90
CA GLY A 104 -0.37 -26.82 3.30
C GLY A 104 0.81 -25.86 3.55
N HIS A 105 1.46 -25.33 2.52
CA HIS A 105 2.57 -24.38 2.63
C HIS A 105 2.33 -23.10 1.82
N LEU A 106 2.96 -22.01 2.25
CA LEU A 106 2.85 -20.70 1.62
C LEU A 106 4.09 -20.43 0.77
N SER A 107 3.93 -20.24 -0.54
CA SER A 107 5.05 -19.91 -1.43
C SER A 107 5.33 -18.40 -1.45
N LYS A 108 6.60 -18.03 -1.53
CA LYS A 108 7.05 -16.65 -1.68
C LYS A 108 6.92 -16.21 -3.13
N SER A 109 5.96 -15.35 -3.44
CA SER A 109 5.83 -14.78 -4.79
C SER A 109 6.87 -13.68 -5.02
N ALA A 110 7.76 -13.88 -5.99
CA ALA A 110 8.72 -12.87 -6.42
C ALA A 110 8.03 -11.60 -6.93
N GLU A 111 6.86 -11.75 -7.57
CA GLU A 111 6.04 -10.63 -8.04
C GLU A 111 5.50 -9.81 -6.88
N VAL A 112 4.98 -10.48 -5.83
CA VAL A 112 4.54 -9.80 -4.60
C VAL A 112 5.69 -9.03 -3.97
N MET A 113 6.87 -9.63 -3.86
CA MET A 113 8.04 -8.96 -3.27
C MET A 113 8.49 -7.74 -4.09
N LYS A 114 8.40 -7.82 -5.43
CA LYS A 114 8.68 -6.67 -6.31
C LYS A 114 7.69 -5.54 -6.08
N LEU A 115 6.39 -5.83 -6.00
CA LEU A 115 5.34 -4.85 -5.74
C LEU A 115 5.49 -4.20 -4.37
N VAL A 116 5.77 -5.00 -3.33
CA VAL A 116 6.04 -4.50 -1.98
C VAL A 116 7.24 -3.55 -1.97
N ASN A 117 8.34 -3.91 -2.64
CA ASN A 117 9.53 -3.05 -2.73
C ASN A 117 9.25 -1.73 -3.46
N ASN A 118 8.40 -1.74 -4.49
CA ASN A 118 8.00 -0.50 -5.16
C ASN A 118 7.19 0.40 -4.22
N LEU A 119 6.22 -0.17 -3.51
CA LEU A 119 5.39 0.57 -2.56
C LEU A 119 6.15 1.03 -1.31
N MET A 120 7.26 0.38 -0.93
CA MET A 120 8.14 0.89 0.13
C MET A 120 8.76 2.26 -0.20
N LYS A 121 8.79 2.64 -1.48
CA LYS A 121 9.26 3.96 -1.94
C LYS A 121 8.16 5.01 -1.94
N ALA A 122 6.90 4.61 -1.80
CA ALA A 122 5.76 5.50 -1.72
C ALA A 122 5.57 5.96 -0.26
N PRO A 123 5.79 7.25 0.06
CA PRO A 123 5.76 7.73 1.44
C PRO A 123 4.46 7.41 2.19
N GLU A 124 3.34 7.37 1.48
CA GLU A 124 2.01 7.15 2.05
C GLU A 124 1.80 5.74 2.60
N VAL A 125 2.54 4.75 2.08
CA VAL A 125 2.38 3.33 2.48
C VAL A 125 3.70 2.66 2.87
N ALA A 126 4.82 3.41 2.85
CA ALA A 126 6.17 2.88 3.07
C ALA A 126 6.30 2.11 4.38
N ALA A 127 5.82 2.69 5.49
CA ALA A 127 5.88 2.07 6.81
C ALA A 127 5.10 0.75 6.85
N THR A 128 3.85 0.76 6.35
CA THR A 128 2.99 -0.42 6.29
C THR A 128 3.63 -1.52 5.43
N MET A 129 4.24 -1.18 4.29
CA MET A 129 4.87 -2.15 3.40
C MET A 129 6.18 -2.70 3.95
N GLN A 130 6.93 -1.90 4.71
CA GLN A 130 8.13 -2.37 5.40
C GLN A 130 7.78 -3.39 6.49
N GLU A 131 6.72 -3.15 7.27
CA GLU A 131 6.23 -4.12 8.25
C GLU A 131 5.71 -5.39 7.56
N PHE A 132 4.90 -5.22 6.50
CA PHE A 132 4.41 -6.33 5.68
C PHE A 132 5.56 -7.21 5.16
N SER A 133 6.62 -6.62 4.62
CA SER A 133 7.79 -7.34 4.10
C SER A 133 8.49 -8.18 5.18
N LYS A 134 8.66 -7.61 6.38
CA LYS A 134 9.25 -8.29 7.54
C LYS A 134 8.38 -9.47 7.99
N GLU A 135 7.06 -9.26 8.08
CA GLU A 135 6.13 -10.33 8.47
C GLU A 135 6.10 -11.45 7.42
N MET A 136 6.08 -11.11 6.13
CA MET A 136 6.05 -12.08 5.03
C MET A 136 7.30 -12.96 4.99
N THR A 137 8.48 -12.37 5.22
CA THR A 137 9.75 -13.13 5.25
C THR A 137 9.79 -14.13 6.41
N LYS A 138 9.28 -13.74 7.59
CA LYS A 138 9.19 -14.65 8.73
C LYS A 138 8.33 -15.88 8.38
N VAL A 139 7.14 -15.68 7.82
CA VAL A 139 6.22 -16.79 7.49
C VAL A 139 6.84 -17.80 6.52
N THR A 140 7.56 -17.31 5.50
CA THR A 140 8.19 -18.18 4.50
C THR A 140 9.35 -19.00 5.07
N ASP A 141 10.17 -18.40 5.93
CA ASP A 141 11.31 -19.10 6.55
C ASP A 141 10.84 -20.18 7.54
N PHE A 142 9.69 -19.97 8.19
CA PHE A 142 9.08 -20.97 9.07
C PHE A 142 8.48 -22.16 8.31
N SER A 143 7.95 -21.96 7.09
CA SER A 143 7.44 -23.08 6.28
C SER A 143 8.55 -24.00 5.76
N LEU A 144 9.74 -23.47 5.47
CA LEU A 144 10.88 -24.27 5.03
C LEU A 144 11.40 -25.18 6.14
N ASN A 145 11.50 -24.70 7.38
CA ASN A 145 11.98 -25.51 8.51
C ASN A 145 11.05 -26.69 8.87
N LEU A 146 9.77 -26.64 8.53
CA LEU A 146 8.82 -27.74 8.75
C LEU A 146 8.83 -28.79 7.63
N ALA A 147 9.37 -28.49 6.45
CA ALA A 147 9.49 -29.45 5.36
C ALA A 147 10.75 -30.34 5.47
N TYR A 148 11.67 -30.00 6.39
CA TYR A 148 12.93 -30.71 6.65
C TYR A 148 12.96 -31.46 8.00
N LEU A 149 11.81 -31.64 8.65
CA LEU A 149 11.58 -32.50 9.82
C LEU A 149 10.47 -33.49 9.51
#